data_AF-A0A7Z1HJD3-F1
#
_entry.id   AF-A0A7Z1HJD3-F1
#
_cell.length_a   1.000
_cell.length_b   1.000
_cell.length_c   1.000
_cell.angle_alpha   90.00
_cell.angle_beta   90.00
_cell.angle_gamma   90.00
#
_symmetry.space_group_name_H-M   'P 1'
#
loop_
_entity.id
_entity.type
_entity.pdbx_description
1 polymer ?
#
loop_
_entity_poly.entity_id
_entity_poly.type
_entity_poly.pdbx_seq_one_letter_code
_entity_poly.pdbx_strand_id
1 'polypeptide(L)'
;MINYSDKNERKLIVRSFAFIGSITTLIMACFAFADNDTLLFIALLTSSMLFISPCFIKRQDYVGGWVVLYTLYALMLFLVFTGGSHGTGPIWIYIVSPVTFFIRGLRKGIVDISLFIFAVIITFVFAEYFDGHVYDSEHLLLRIVLSFIIVALLSGFYEYFRESYSQKLIQLAKNNEILATTDPLTNLPNRRYTVERLYDEKSLSDKSNTSLSIMIIDVDDFKKINDQFGHQVGDCALIHLADTFRRFSTENDIFCRWGGKSFYVYYRKQKLMMQLC
;
A
#
# COMPACT_ATOMS: atom_id res chain seq x y z
N MET A 1 -10.43 9.88 0.87
CA MET A 1 -9.43 9.22 1.73
C MET A 1 -9.68 7.72 1.72
N ILE A 2 -8.91 6.95 0.95
CA ILE A 2 -8.94 5.48 1.01
C ILE A 2 -7.61 5.07 1.65
N ASN A 3 -7.66 4.77 2.95
CA ASN A 3 -6.50 4.49 3.80
C ASN A 3 -6.47 3.01 4.25
N TYR A 4 -7.20 2.14 3.53
CA TYR A 4 -7.41 0.74 3.93
C TYR A 4 -6.38 -0.25 3.33
N SER A 5 -5.84 0.00 2.11
CA SER A 5 -4.83 -0.90 1.51
C SER A 5 -3.43 -0.71 2.12
N ASP A 6 -3.07 0.52 2.50
CA ASP A 6 -1.72 0.84 3.02
C ASP A 6 -1.39 0.14 4.35
N LYS A 7 -2.36 -0.04 5.26
CA LYS A 7 -2.10 -0.66 6.58
C LYS A 7 -1.82 -2.17 6.50
N ASN A 8 -2.58 -2.90 5.70
CA ASN A 8 -2.40 -4.36 5.60
C ASN A 8 -1.17 -4.71 4.76
N GLU A 9 -0.87 -3.93 3.71
CA GLU A 9 0.34 -4.09 2.93
C GLU A 9 1.60 -3.78 3.76
N ARG A 10 1.61 -2.68 4.54
CA ARG A 10 2.73 -2.38 5.45
C ARG A 10 2.96 -3.47 6.49
N LYS A 11 1.89 -4.03 7.06
CA LYS A 11 1.98 -5.18 7.98
C LYS A 11 2.65 -6.37 7.32
N LEU A 12 2.25 -6.69 6.09
CA LEU A 12 2.80 -7.80 5.34
C LEU A 12 4.30 -7.57 5.07
N ILE A 13 4.67 -6.37 4.61
CA ILE A 13 6.06 -5.99 4.33
C ILE A 13 6.93 -6.13 5.58
N VAL A 14 6.53 -5.54 6.72
CA VAL A 14 7.29 -5.61 7.97
C VAL A 14 7.45 -7.07 8.44
N ARG A 15 6.39 -7.88 8.35
CA ARG A 15 6.43 -9.30 8.71
C ARG A 15 7.33 -10.12 7.78
N SER A 16 7.34 -9.82 6.49
CA SER A 16 8.24 -10.47 5.53
C SER A 16 9.70 -10.17 5.86
N PHE A 17 10.07 -8.91 6.11
CA PHE A 17 11.43 -8.56 6.52
C PHE A 17 11.83 -9.16 7.87
N ALA A 18 10.92 -9.13 8.86
CA ALA A 18 11.10 -9.78 10.16
C ALA A 18 11.38 -11.29 10.00
N PHE A 19 10.59 -11.99 9.19
CA PHE A 19 10.75 -13.42 8.95
C PHE A 19 12.07 -13.74 8.23
N ILE A 20 12.39 -13.02 7.16
CA ILE A 20 13.64 -13.18 6.42
C ILE A 20 14.84 -12.92 7.35
N GLY A 21 14.82 -11.80 8.09
CA GLY A 21 15.88 -11.45 9.03
C GLY A 21 16.06 -12.47 10.15
N SER A 22 14.96 -13.01 10.71
CA SER A 22 15.03 -14.04 11.75
C SER A 22 15.65 -15.34 11.22
N ILE A 23 15.25 -15.79 10.03
CA ILE A 23 15.80 -17.02 9.43
C ILE A 23 17.28 -16.84 9.08
N THR A 24 17.66 -15.74 8.42
CA THR A 24 19.05 -15.53 8.02
C THR A 24 19.97 -15.42 9.22
N THR A 25 19.59 -14.66 10.24
CA THR A 25 20.38 -14.56 11.48
C THR A 25 20.45 -15.88 12.25
N LEU A 26 19.39 -16.69 12.25
CA LEU A 26 19.40 -18.01 12.87
C LEU A 26 20.36 -18.97 12.16
N ILE A 27 20.35 -18.98 10.82
CA ILE A 27 21.29 -19.79 10.03
C ILE A 27 22.73 -19.35 10.29
N MET A 28 22.99 -18.03 10.28
CA MET A 28 24.32 -17.50 10.59
C MET A 28 24.76 -17.80 12.02
N ALA A 29 23.83 -17.84 12.98
CA ALA A 29 24.13 -18.24 14.35
C ALA A 29 24.61 -19.70 14.40
N CYS A 30 23.98 -20.62 13.66
CA CYS A 30 24.45 -22.00 13.59
C CYS A 30 25.89 -22.11 13.05
N PHE A 31 26.27 -21.29 12.06
CA PHE A 31 27.65 -21.23 11.57
C PHE A 31 28.60 -20.67 12.63
N ALA A 32 28.25 -19.55 13.28
CA ALA A 32 29.06 -18.98 14.36
C ALA A 32 29.28 -19.96 15.53
N PHE A 33 28.27 -20.78 15.84
CA PHE A 33 28.38 -21.85 16.82
C PHE A 33 29.37 -22.94 16.37
N ALA A 34 29.32 -23.35 15.10
CA ALA A 34 30.26 -24.33 14.55
C ALA A 34 31.71 -23.82 14.54
N ASP A 35 31.89 -22.52 14.32
CA ASP A 35 33.20 -21.85 14.34
C ASP A 35 33.69 -21.51 15.76
N ASN A 36 32.92 -21.85 16.80
CA ASN A 36 33.17 -21.53 18.22
C ASN A 36 33.25 -20.02 18.54
N ASP A 37 32.69 -19.15 17.69
CA ASP A 37 32.57 -17.71 17.95
C ASP A 37 31.33 -17.43 18.80
N THR A 38 31.52 -17.52 20.12
CA THR A 38 30.45 -17.34 21.11
C THR A 38 29.83 -15.94 21.10
N LEU A 39 30.63 -14.90 20.84
CA LEU A 39 30.15 -13.52 20.83
C LEU A 39 29.24 -13.28 19.63
N LEU A 40 29.68 -13.70 18.45
CA LEU A 40 28.90 -13.61 17.21
C LEU A 40 27.62 -14.47 17.30
N PHE A 41 27.72 -15.67 17.86
CA PHE A 41 26.56 -16.56 18.09
C PHE A 41 25.48 -15.88 18.93
N ILE A 42 25.84 -15.31 20.09
CA ILE A 42 24.88 -14.65 20.98
C ILE A 42 24.25 -13.42 20.30
N ALA A 43 25.05 -12.61 19.62
CA ALA A 43 24.55 -11.42 18.91
C ALA A 43 23.55 -11.78 17.79
N LEU A 44 23.81 -12.85 17.04
CA LEU A 44 22.93 -13.32 15.98
C LEU A 44 21.66 -13.98 16.53
N LEU A 45 21.77 -14.78 17.60
CA LEU A 45 20.61 -15.41 18.23
C LEU A 45 19.68 -14.36 18.86
N THR A 46 20.23 -13.38 19.56
CA THR A 46 19.46 -12.26 20.14
C THR A 46 18.78 -11.43 19.05
N SER A 47 19.49 -11.12 17.96
CA SER A 47 18.92 -10.44 16.80
C SER A 47 17.80 -11.23 16.14
N SER A 48 17.93 -12.57 16.02
CA SER A 48 16.89 -13.43 15.46
C SER A 48 15.60 -13.40 16.29
N MET A 49 15.73 -13.41 17.63
CA MET A 49 14.59 -13.30 18.55
C MET A 49 13.94 -11.90 18.49
N LEU A 50 14.73 -10.84 18.33
CA LEU A 50 14.20 -9.50 18.14
C LEU A 50 13.47 -9.36 16.80
N PHE A 51 14.01 -9.93 15.72
CA PHE A 51 13.39 -9.91 14.40
C PHE A 51 12.06 -10.64 14.36
N ILE A 52 11.87 -11.74 15.11
CA ILE A 52 10.58 -12.46 15.11
C ILE A 52 9.51 -11.79 15.98
N SER A 53 9.91 -10.93 16.92
CA SER A 53 8.99 -10.28 17.87
C SER A 53 7.80 -9.53 17.22
N PRO A 54 7.93 -8.81 16.08
CA PRO A 54 6.82 -8.10 15.44
C PRO A 54 5.70 -9.03 14.93
N CYS A 55 5.98 -10.33 14.71
CA CYS A 55 4.95 -11.30 14.33
C CYS A 55 3.95 -11.55 15.47
N PHE A 56 4.36 -11.38 16.71
CA PHE A 56 3.53 -11.61 17.90
C PHE A 56 2.82 -10.35 18.41
N ILE A 57 3.28 -9.16 18.01
CA ILE A 57 2.70 -7.88 18.42
C ILE A 57 1.42 -7.61 17.62
N LYS A 58 0.25 -7.85 18.25
CA LYS A 58 -1.07 -7.73 17.60
C LYS A 58 -1.53 -6.29 17.30
N ARG A 59 -0.84 -5.22 17.76
CA ARG A 59 -1.47 -3.88 17.76
C ARG A 59 -0.67 -2.62 17.39
N GLN A 60 0.59 -2.66 16.97
CA GLN A 60 1.27 -1.44 16.47
C GLN A 60 2.29 -1.74 15.36
N ASP A 61 1.88 -1.56 14.10
CA ASP A 61 2.72 -1.83 12.90
C ASP A 61 3.96 -0.94 12.83
N TYR A 62 3.84 0.29 13.31
CA TYR A 62 4.95 1.23 13.40
C TYR A 62 6.06 0.74 14.34
N VAL A 63 5.69 0.15 15.48
CA VAL A 63 6.66 -0.39 16.44
C VAL A 63 7.37 -1.59 15.82
N GLY A 64 6.65 -2.46 15.10
CA GLY A 64 7.26 -3.58 14.39
C GLY A 64 8.33 -3.14 13.39
N GLY A 65 8.04 -2.10 12.59
CA GLY A 65 9.02 -1.54 11.66
C GLY A 65 10.26 -0.96 12.37
N TRP A 66 10.09 -0.30 13.52
CA TRP A 66 11.21 0.23 14.30
C TRP A 66 12.07 -0.88 14.88
N VAL A 67 11.46 -1.92 15.43
CA VAL A 67 12.20 -3.08 15.95
C VAL A 67 13.05 -3.71 14.85
N VAL A 68 12.48 -3.95 13.67
CA VAL A 68 13.23 -4.51 12.53
C VAL A 68 14.40 -3.61 12.14
N LEU A 69 14.17 -2.31 11.97
CA LEU A 69 15.22 -1.39 11.51
C LEU A 69 16.33 -1.20 12.54
N TYR A 70 16.00 -0.94 13.80
CA TYR A 70 17.03 -0.69 14.81
C TYR A 70 17.79 -1.96 15.19
N THR A 71 17.14 -3.13 15.17
CA THR A 71 17.85 -4.42 15.29
C THR A 71 18.81 -4.60 14.12
N LEU A 72 18.36 -4.30 12.90
CA LEU A 72 19.19 -4.38 11.71
C LEU A 72 20.39 -3.43 11.80
N TYR A 73 20.18 -2.15 12.12
CA TYR A 73 21.27 -1.17 12.21
C TYR A 73 22.29 -1.55 13.28
N ALA A 74 21.82 -1.94 14.47
CA ALA A 74 22.67 -2.36 15.57
C ALA A 74 23.49 -3.60 15.20
N LEU A 75 22.87 -4.61 14.59
CA LEU A 75 23.56 -5.81 14.13
C LEU A 75 24.61 -5.49 13.06
N MET A 76 24.30 -4.63 12.11
CA MET A 76 25.25 -4.25 11.05
C MET A 76 26.44 -3.47 11.59
N LEU A 77 26.22 -2.53 12.52
CA LEU A 77 27.32 -1.81 13.18
C LEU A 77 28.16 -2.76 14.04
N PHE A 78 27.53 -3.72 14.72
CA PHE A 78 28.23 -4.76 15.47
C PHE A 78 29.11 -5.63 14.55
N LEU A 79 28.62 -6.05 13.38
CA LEU A 79 29.39 -6.84 12.43
C LEU A 79 30.56 -6.04 11.81
N VAL A 80 30.37 -4.73 11.60
CA VAL A 80 31.46 -3.83 11.18
C VAL A 80 32.51 -3.68 12.28
N PHE A 81 32.08 -3.59 13.53
CA PHE A 81 33.01 -3.44 14.66
C PHE A 81 33.82 -4.72 14.92
N THR A 82 33.15 -5.88 14.92
CA THR A 82 33.77 -7.18 15.26
C THR A 82 34.45 -7.86 14.07
N GLY A 83 34.24 -7.37 12.85
CA GLY A 83 34.65 -8.08 11.64
C GLY A 83 33.69 -9.18 11.21
N GLY A 84 32.73 -9.59 12.05
CA GLY A 84 31.92 -10.79 11.82
C GLY A 84 32.79 -12.03 11.62
N SER A 85 32.27 -13.02 10.87
CA SER A 85 33.06 -14.21 10.52
C SER A 85 34.12 -13.85 9.47
N HIS A 86 35.39 -14.05 9.81
CA HIS A 86 36.56 -13.84 8.94
C HIS A 86 36.65 -12.43 8.31
N GLY A 87 36.23 -11.37 9.01
CA GLY A 87 36.34 -9.99 8.52
C GLY A 87 35.29 -9.61 7.46
N THR A 88 34.30 -10.46 7.20
CA THR A 88 33.27 -10.23 6.17
C THR A 88 32.08 -9.38 6.62
N GLY A 89 32.04 -8.98 7.90
CA GLY A 89 30.96 -8.21 8.51
C GLY A 89 30.47 -6.99 7.71
N PRO A 90 31.35 -6.14 7.16
CA PRO A 90 30.94 -4.95 6.42
C PRO A 90 30.17 -5.22 5.13
N ILE A 91 30.21 -6.44 4.58
CA ILE A 91 29.43 -6.79 3.37
C ILE A 91 27.93 -6.72 3.67
N TRP A 92 27.51 -7.02 4.90
CA TRP A 92 26.09 -7.12 5.22
C TRP A 92 25.39 -5.77 5.29
N ILE A 93 26.12 -4.66 5.39
CA ILE A 93 25.52 -3.32 5.50
C ILE A 93 24.64 -2.96 4.31
N TYR A 94 24.88 -3.53 3.11
CA TYR A 94 24.11 -3.20 1.90
C TYR A 94 22.62 -3.49 2.02
N ILE A 95 22.20 -4.40 2.92
CA ILE A 95 20.79 -4.69 3.14
C ILE A 95 20.06 -3.54 3.87
N VAL A 96 20.80 -2.69 4.60
CA VAL A 96 20.24 -1.58 5.37
C VAL A 96 19.50 -0.60 4.48
N SER A 97 20.11 -0.25 3.33
CA SER A 97 19.53 0.70 2.38
C SER A 97 18.11 0.35 1.92
N PRO A 98 17.89 -0.77 1.20
CA PRO A 98 16.57 -1.11 0.69
C PRO A 98 15.56 -1.28 1.83
N VAL A 99 15.91 -1.97 2.92
CA VAL A 99 14.98 -2.20 4.05
C VAL A 99 14.54 -0.87 4.68
N THR A 100 15.45 0.08 4.84
CA THR A 100 15.16 1.42 5.38
C THR A 100 14.18 2.18 4.51
N PHE A 101 14.44 2.25 3.20
CA PHE A 101 13.55 2.96 2.27
C PHE A 101 12.17 2.32 2.19
N PHE A 102 12.09 0.99 2.16
CA PHE A 102 10.81 0.28 2.13
C PHE A 102 9.94 0.52 3.37
N ILE A 103 10.55 0.61 4.57
CA ILE A 103 9.80 0.76 5.83
C ILE A 103 9.51 2.24 6.14
N ARG A 104 10.46 3.15 5.91
CA ARG A 104 10.35 4.58 6.29
C ARG A 104 9.92 5.50 5.15
N GLY A 105 9.97 5.02 3.91
CA GLY A 105 9.79 5.82 2.71
C GLY A 105 10.99 6.73 2.43
N LEU A 106 10.95 7.45 1.29
CA LEU A 106 12.09 8.21 0.79
C LEU A 106 12.59 9.30 1.75
N ARG A 107 11.70 10.20 2.20
CA ARG A 107 12.10 11.38 2.99
C ARG A 107 12.76 11.02 4.32
N LYS A 108 12.12 10.13 5.09
CA LYS A 108 12.66 9.69 6.39
C LYS A 108 13.81 8.70 6.23
N GLY A 109 13.81 7.91 5.15
CA GLY A 109 14.86 6.96 4.84
C GLY A 109 16.20 7.63 4.54
N ILE A 110 16.20 8.76 3.80
CA ILE A 110 17.44 9.52 3.52
C ILE A 110 18.13 9.92 4.83
N VAL A 111 17.37 10.44 5.81
CA VAL A 111 17.92 10.85 7.11
C VAL A 111 18.54 9.66 7.85
N ASP A 112 17.83 8.54 7.93
CA ASP A 112 18.33 7.33 8.58
C ASP A 112 19.59 6.77 7.91
N ILE A 113 19.64 6.78 6.58
CA ILE A 113 20.80 6.31 5.82
C ILE A 113 22.00 7.24 5.99
N SER A 114 21.81 8.56 6.02
CA SER A 114 22.90 9.50 6.32
C SER A 114 23.46 9.28 7.73
N LEU A 115 22.59 9.08 8.73
CA LEU A 115 23.01 8.77 10.09
C LEU A 115 23.73 7.43 10.18
N PHE A 116 23.25 6.42 9.46
CA PHE A 116 23.86 5.10 9.42
C PHE A 116 25.25 5.12 8.77
N ILE A 117 25.44 5.83 7.65
CA ILE A 117 26.75 6.01 7.01
C ILE A 117 27.73 6.67 7.98
N PHE A 118 27.29 7.72 8.67
CA PHE A 118 28.10 8.39 9.67
C PHE A 118 28.50 7.45 10.81
N ALA A 119 27.55 6.64 11.31
CA ALA A 119 27.82 5.63 12.32
C ALA A 119 28.82 4.56 11.83
N VAL A 120 28.70 4.08 10.58
CA VAL A 120 29.64 3.13 9.99
C VAL A 120 31.05 3.73 9.91
N ILE A 121 31.20 4.97 9.47
CA ILE A 121 32.49 5.66 9.40
C ILE A 121 33.11 5.76 10.80
N ILE A 122 32.33 6.17 11.80
CA ILE A 122 32.79 6.21 13.20
C ILE A 122 33.23 4.82 13.66
N THR A 123 32.40 3.79 13.46
CA THR A 123 32.75 2.43 13.89
C THR A 123 34.04 1.95 13.25
N PHE A 124 34.26 2.20 11.94
CA PHE A 124 35.49 1.84 11.26
C PHE A 124 36.72 2.57 11.80
N VAL A 125 36.63 3.89 12.03
CA VAL A 125 37.75 4.71 12.51
C VAL A 125 38.12 4.37 13.95
N PHE A 126 37.13 4.08 14.79
CA PHE A 126 37.33 3.81 16.21
C PHE A 126 37.52 2.32 16.53
N ALA A 127 37.29 1.40 15.60
CA ALA A 127 37.43 -0.05 15.85
C ALA A 127 38.80 -0.40 16.43
N GLU A 128 39.88 0.12 15.86
CA GLU A 128 41.26 -0.16 16.32
C GLU A 128 41.52 0.29 17.77
N TYR A 129 40.88 1.38 18.21
CA TYR A 129 41.06 1.93 19.55
C TYR A 129 40.33 1.13 20.65
N PHE A 130 39.39 0.27 20.27
CA PHE A 130 38.52 -0.47 21.19
C PHE A 130 38.64 -2.00 21.00
N ASP A 131 39.81 -2.49 20.58
CA ASP A 131 40.05 -3.91 20.31
C ASP A 131 39.07 -4.53 19.29
N GLY A 132 38.57 -3.71 18.36
CA GLY A 132 37.77 -4.13 17.22
C GLY A 132 38.61 -4.75 16.11
N HIS A 133 37.93 -5.25 15.06
CA HIS A 133 38.62 -5.89 13.95
C HIS A 133 39.40 -4.87 13.10
N VAL A 134 40.69 -5.13 12.91
CA VAL A 134 41.55 -4.33 12.05
C VAL A 134 41.43 -4.82 10.61
N TYR A 135 41.12 -3.89 9.70
CA TYR A 135 41.00 -4.19 8.28
C TYR A 135 42.28 -3.78 7.54
N ASP A 136 43.03 -4.76 7.03
CA ASP A 136 44.37 -4.56 6.44
C ASP A 136 44.43 -3.67 5.17
N SER A 137 43.29 -3.35 4.57
CA SER A 137 43.23 -2.65 3.29
C SER A 137 43.00 -1.14 3.45
N GLU A 138 44.01 -0.32 3.12
CA GLU A 138 44.00 1.16 3.23
C GLU A 138 42.79 1.84 2.56
N HIS A 139 42.20 1.20 1.53
CA HIS A 139 41.07 1.76 0.79
C HIS A 139 39.75 1.03 1.02
N LEU A 140 39.67 0.10 1.98
CA LEU A 140 38.47 -0.70 2.19
C LEU A 140 37.28 0.17 2.61
N LEU A 141 37.47 1.06 3.58
CA LEU A 141 36.42 1.97 4.06
C LEU A 141 35.84 2.81 2.91
N LEU A 142 36.71 3.42 2.10
CA LEU A 142 36.29 4.25 0.96
C LEU A 142 35.50 3.43 -0.06
N ARG A 143 35.94 2.20 -0.38
CA ARG A 143 35.22 1.31 -1.31
C ARG A 143 33.83 0.96 -0.79
N ILE A 144 33.72 0.59 0.49
CA ILE A 144 32.46 0.22 1.14
C ILE A 144 31.49 1.40 1.19
N VAL A 145 31.97 2.59 1.55
CA VAL A 145 31.12 3.78 1.61
C VAL A 145 30.63 4.17 0.21
N LEU A 146 31.50 4.16 -0.81
CA LEU A 146 31.11 4.48 -2.19
C LEU A 146 30.11 3.48 -2.75
N SER A 147 30.34 2.17 -2.60
CA SER A 147 29.40 1.14 -3.05
C SER A 147 28.07 1.23 -2.29
N PHE A 148 28.11 1.53 -0.98
CA PHE A 148 26.89 1.68 -0.19
C PHE A 148 26.09 2.90 -0.64
N ILE A 149 26.74 4.02 -0.94
CA ILE A 149 26.09 5.20 -1.51
C ILE A 149 25.43 4.86 -2.85
N ILE A 150 26.10 4.09 -3.72
CA ILE A 150 25.51 3.65 -5.00
C ILE A 150 24.24 2.82 -4.75
N VAL A 151 24.31 1.83 -3.84
CA VAL A 151 23.14 1.00 -3.49
C VAL A 151 22.03 1.86 -2.84
N ALA A 152 22.39 2.84 -2.02
CA ALA A 152 21.45 3.79 -1.41
C ALA A 152 20.74 4.67 -2.42
N LEU A 153 21.46 5.20 -3.41
CA LEU A 153 20.88 5.97 -4.50
C LEU A 153 19.96 5.10 -5.35
N LEU A 154 20.38 3.90 -5.74
CA LEU A 154 19.55 2.97 -6.51
C LEU A 154 18.28 2.57 -5.76
N SER A 155 18.40 2.25 -4.46
CA SER A 155 17.27 1.91 -3.60
C SER A 155 16.32 3.10 -3.43
N GLY A 156 16.86 4.31 -3.27
CA GLY A 156 16.08 5.55 -3.18
C GLY A 156 15.34 5.87 -4.48
N PHE A 157 15.99 5.72 -5.64
CA PHE A 157 15.34 5.87 -6.94
C PHE A 157 14.22 4.85 -7.13
N TYR A 158 14.48 3.58 -6.79
CA TYR A 158 13.45 2.54 -6.85
C TYR A 158 12.22 2.90 -6.03
N GLU A 159 12.41 3.33 -4.76
CA GLU A 159 11.29 3.69 -3.89
C GLU A 159 10.55 4.94 -4.40
N TYR A 160 11.26 5.94 -4.92
CA TYR A 160 10.65 7.13 -5.55
C TYR A 160 9.75 6.76 -6.74
N PHE A 161 10.25 5.90 -7.63
CA PHE A 161 9.47 5.44 -8.77
C PHE A 161 8.29 4.60 -8.32
N ARG A 162 8.49 3.66 -7.38
CA ARG A 162 7.43 2.81 -6.82
C ARG A 162 6.28 3.64 -6.24
N GLU A 163 6.59 4.67 -5.46
CA GLU A 163 5.58 5.57 -4.89
C GLU A 163 4.79 6.29 -6.01
N SER A 164 5.50 6.83 -7.01
CA SER A 164 4.90 7.52 -8.15
C SER A 164 3.99 6.61 -8.99
N TYR A 165 4.43 5.38 -9.26
CA TYR A 165 3.66 4.39 -10.02
C TYR A 165 2.41 3.93 -9.27
N SER A 166 2.52 3.70 -7.96
CA SER A 166 1.38 3.31 -7.12
C SER A 166 0.24 4.33 -7.19
N GLN A 167 0.58 5.62 -7.06
CA GLN A 167 -0.41 6.69 -7.18
C GLN A 167 -1.05 6.73 -8.58
N LYS A 168 -0.25 6.54 -9.63
CA LYS A 168 -0.76 6.52 -11.00
C LYS A 168 -1.71 5.33 -11.23
N LEU A 169 -1.38 4.15 -10.68
CA LEU A 169 -2.23 2.96 -10.76
C LEU A 169 -3.57 3.18 -10.07
N ILE A 170 -3.58 3.76 -8.86
CA ILE A 170 -4.82 4.08 -8.14
C ILE A 170 -5.70 5.05 -8.96
N GLN A 171 -5.09 6.06 -9.59
CA GLN A 171 -5.85 7.02 -10.41
C GLN A 171 -6.42 6.36 -11.68
N LEU A 172 -5.64 5.50 -12.34
CA LEU A 172 -6.11 4.75 -13.51
C LEU A 172 -7.24 3.80 -13.13
N ALA A 173 -7.11 3.09 -12.01
CA ALA A 173 -8.16 2.21 -11.49
C ALA A 173 -9.46 3.00 -11.23
N LYS A 174 -9.37 4.16 -10.58
CA LYS A 174 -10.52 5.04 -10.32
C LYS A 174 -11.17 5.56 -11.60
N ASN A 175 -10.37 5.98 -12.58
CA ASN A 175 -10.91 6.44 -13.86
C ASN A 175 -11.61 5.30 -14.60
N ASN A 176 -11.02 4.10 -14.59
CA ASN A 176 -11.60 2.93 -15.20
C ASN A 176 -12.91 2.53 -14.50
N GLU A 177 -12.96 2.61 -13.17
CA GLU A 177 -14.19 2.38 -12.40
C GLU A 177 -15.30 3.35 -12.84
N ILE A 178 -15.01 4.65 -12.98
CA ILE A 178 -15.99 5.64 -13.45
C ILE A 178 -16.47 5.29 -14.86
N LEU A 179 -15.56 5.05 -15.82
CA LEU A 179 -15.92 4.69 -17.19
C LEU A 179 -16.75 3.40 -17.25
N ALA A 180 -16.44 2.44 -16.38
CA ALA A 180 -17.14 1.17 -16.35
C ALA A 180 -18.52 1.27 -15.67
N THR A 181 -18.76 2.27 -14.82
CA THR A 181 -19.98 2.38 -13.99
C THR A 181 -20.90 3.53 -14.35
N THR A 182 -20.43 4.50 -15.12
CA THR A 182 -21.21 5.67 -15.56
C THR A 182 -21.49 5.64 -17.06
N ASP A 183 -22.60 6.25 -17.45
CA ASP A 183 -22.92 6.53 -18.84
C ASP A 183 -22.24 7.85 -19.27
N PRO A 184 -21.45 7.86 -20.36
CA PRO A 184 -20.62 9.01 -20.73
C PRO A 184 -21.42 10.23 -21.21
N LEU A 185 -22.66 10.02 -21.68
CA LEU A 185 -23.52 11.11 -22.15
C LEU A 185 -24.19 11.84 -20.98
N THR A 186 -24.79 11.09 -20.05
CA THR A 186 -25.63 11.62 -18.99
C THR A 186 -24.94 11.76 -17.63
N ASN A 187 -23.76 11.16 -17.46
CA ASN A 187 -23.08 11.01 -16.17
C ASN A 187 -23.97 10.36 -15.08
N LEU A 188 -25.00 9.63 -15.47
CA LEU A 188 -25.75 8.76 -14.57
C LEU A 188 -25.04 7.40 -14.48
N PRO A 189 -25.24 6.64 -13.40
CA PRO A 189 -24.95 5.21 -13.39
C PRO A 189 -25.43 4.51 -14.67
N ASN A 190 -24.60 3.62 -15.20
CA ASN A 190 -24.99 2.82 -16.36
C ASN A 190 -25.76 1.58 -15.95
N ARG A 191 -26.36 0.90 -16.93
CA ARG A 191 -27.11 -0.33 -16.74
C ARG A 191 -26.35 -1.38 -15.93
N ARG A 192 -25.07 -1.62 -16.24
CA ARG A 192 -24.26 -2.68 -15.60
C ARG A 192 -24.12 -2.42 -14.10
N TYR A 193 -23.66 -1.22 -13.72
CA TYR A 193 -23.53 -0.83 -12.32
C TYR A 193 -24.86 -0.94 -11.57
N THR A 194 -25.95 -0.50 -12.19
CA THR A 194 -27.28 -0.50 -11.59
C THR A 194 -27.75 -1.92 -11.28
N VAL A 195 -27.55 -2.86 -12.21
CA VAL A 195 -27.92 -4.27 -12.01
C VAL A 195 -27.13 -4.87 -10.86
N GLU A 196 -25.81 -4.65 -10.81
CA GLU A 196 -24.96 -5.11 -9.70
C GLU A 196 -25.47 -4.57 -8.35
N ARG A 197 -25.75 -3.26 -8.27
CA ARG A 197 -26.25 -2.65 -7.04
C ARG A 197 -27.65 -3.06 -6.64
N LEU A 198 -28.54 -3.33 -7.60
CA LEU A 198 -29.88 -3.84 -7.30
C LEU A 198 -29.82 -5.19 -6.56
N TYR A 199 -28.87 -6.07 -6.87
CA TYR A 199 -28.69 -7.32 -6.15
C TYR A 199 -28.24 -7.12 -4.71
N ASP A 200 -27.27 -6.23 -4.48
CA ASP A 200 -26.80 -5.86 -3.14
C ASP A 200 -27.94 -5.26 -2.31
N GLU A 201 -28.69 -4.33 -2.91
CA GLU A 201 -29.79 -3.63 -2.26
C GLU A 201 -30.97 -4.55 -1.94
N LYS A 202 -31.24 -5.53 -2.81
CA LYS A 202 -32.22 -6.59 -2.50
C LYS A 202 -31.81 -7.38 -1.26
N SER A 203 -30.55 -7.82 -1.18
CA SER A 203 -30.05 -8.57 -0.02
C SER A 203 -30.14 -7.76 1.28
N LEU A 204 -29.85 -6.46 1.22
CA LEU A 204 -30.03 -5.57 2.36
C LEU A 204 -31.49 -5.43 2.74
N SER A 205 -32.37 -5.21 1.76
CA SER A 205 -33.80 -5.01 1.98
C SER A 205 -34.46 -6.22 2.64
N ASP A 206 -34.06 -7.43 2.26
CA ASP A 206 -34.53 -8.69 2.87
C ASP A 206 -34.13 -8.79 4.35
N LYS A 207 -32.94 -8.29 4.72
CA LYS A 207 -32.46 -8.26 6.12
C LYS A 207 -33.10 -7.16 6.95
N SER A 208 -33.37 -5.99 6.36
CA SER A 208 -33.93 -4.82 7.04
C SER A 208 -35.46 -4.74 6.99
N ASN A 209 -36.14 -5.71 6.36
CA ASN A 209 -37.59 -5.75 6.16
C ASN A 209 -38.16 -4.46 5.53
N THR A 210 -37.36 -3.83 4.67
CA THR A 210 -37.76 -2.68 3.84
C THR A 210 -38.26 -3.16 2.47
N SER A 211 -38.97 -2.32 1.73
CA SER A 211 -39.33 -2.63 0.34
C SER A 211 -38.46 -1.88 -0.65
N LEU A 212 -37.98 -2.59 -1.68
CA LEU A 212 -37.29 -2.01 -2.82
C LEU A 212 -38.29 -1.84 -3.96
N SER A 213 -38.42 -0.64 -4.52
CA SER A 213 -39.27 -0.36 -5.68
C SER A 213 -38.42 0.08 -6.87
N ILE A 214 -38.80 -0.35 -8.08
CA ILE A 214 -38.12 0.00 -9.33
C ILE A 214 -39.12 0.71 -10.25
N MET A 215 -38.73 1.84 -10.82
CA MET A 215 -39.47 2.59 -11.83
C MET A 215 -38.69 2.55 -13.14
N ILE A 216 -39.39 2.32 -14.25
CA ILE A 216 -38.85 2.37 -15.61
C ILE A 216 -39.44 3.63 -16.27
N ILE A 217 -38.57 4.45 -16.83
CA ILE A 217 -38.92 5.71 -17.49
C ILE A 217 -38.43 5.62 -18.93
N ASP A 218 -39.34 5.75 -19.89
CA ASP A 218 -39.00 5.83 -21.31
C ASP A 218 -39.34 7.23 -21.84
N VAL A 219 -38.45 7.82 -22.65
CA VAL A 219 -38.71 9.13 -23.25
C VAL A 219 -39.60 8.95 -24.49
N ASP A 220 -40.85 9.39 -24.36
CA ASP A 220 -41.82 9.37 -25.45
C ASP A 220 -41.35 10.21 -26.63
N ASP A 221 -41.65 9.74 -27.85
CA ASP A 221 -41.36 10.46 -29.10
C ASP A 221 -39.90 10.90 -29.33
N PHE A 222 -38.92 10.33 -28.59
CA PHE A 222 -37.50 10.69 -28.74
C PHE A 222 -36.95 10.57 -30.18
N LYS A 223 -37.47 9.62 -30.96
CA LYS A 223 -37.12 9.48 -32.38
C LYS A 223 -37.52 10.71 -33.19
N LYS A 224 -38.68 11.34 -32.92
CA LYS A 224 -39.11 12.56 -33.61
C LYS A 224 -38.15 13.72 -33.33
N ILE A 225 -37.62 13.82 -32.10
CA ILE A 225 -36.62 14.83 -31.75
C ILE A 225 -35.35 14.63 -32.58
N ASN A 226 -34.83 13.39 -32.65
CA ASN A 226 -33.66 13.08 -33.47
C ASN A 226 -33.91 13.33 -34.96
N ASP A 227 -35.06 12.91 -35.49
CA ASP A 227 -35.39 13.02 -36.90
C ASP A 227 -35.59 14.50 -37.33
N GLN A 228 -36.15 15.34 -36.45
CA GLN A 228 -36.47 16.74 -36.76
C GLN A 228 -35.31 17.70 -36.47
N PHE A 229 -34.54 17.45 -35.41
CA PHE A 229 -33.53 18.39 -34.91
C PHE A 229 -32.10 17.81 -34.88
N GLY A 230 -31.94 16.56 -35.26
CA GLY A 230 -30.66 15.85 -35.28
C GLY A 230 -30.26 15.28 -33.92
N HIS A 231 -29.30 14.33 -33.96
CA HIS A 231 -28.85 13.59 -32.79
C HIS A 231 -28.24 14.46 -31.68
N GLN A 232 -27.56 15.56 -32.02
CA GLN A 232 -26.99 16.46 -31.03
C GLN A 232 -28.06 17.10 -30.14
N VAL A 233 -29.24 17.43 -30.71
CA VAL A 233 -30.36 17.98 -29.93
C VAL A 233 -31.01 16.89 -29.07
N GLY A 234 -31.08 15.66 -29.59
CA GLY A 234 -31.47 14.49 -28.79
C GLY A 234 -30.57 14.29 -27.58
N ASP A 235 -29.25 14.34 -27.77
CA ASP A 235 -28.26 14.23 -26.70
C ASP A 235 -28.45 15.32 -25.62
N CYS A 236 -28.66 16.58 -26.03
CA CYS A 236 -28.99 17.68 -25.12
C CYS A 236 -30.27 17.41 -24.31
N ALA A 237 -31.32 16.87 -24.94
CA ALA A 237 -32.56 16.52 -24.25
C ALA A 237 -32.34 15.44 -23.18
N LEU A 238 -31.51 14.43 -23.49
CA LEU A 238 -31.16 13.36 -22.56
C LEU A 238 -30.33 13.85 -21.38
N ILE A 239 -29.38 14.75 -21.61
CA ILE A 239 -28.59 15.41 -20.55
C ILE A 239 -29.51 16.22 -19.64
N HIS A 240 -30.41 17.02 -20.22
CA HIS A 240 -31.35 17.82 -19.45
C HIS A 240 -32.27 16.97 -18.57
N LEU A 241 -32.73 15.83 -19.09
CA LEU A 241 -33.54 14.87 -18.34
C LEU A 241 -32.75 14.26 -17.18
N ALA A 242 -31.49 13.88 -17.41
CA ALA A 242 -30.60 13.34 -16.39
C ALA A 242 -30.30 14.34 -15.26
N ASP A 243 -30.05 15.60 -15.60
CA ASP A 243 -29.86 16.67 -14.61
C ASP A 243 -31.14 16.97 -13.82
N THR A 244 -32.29 16.82 -14.46
CA THR A 244 -33.59 16.92 -13.78
C THR A 244 -33.75 15.80 -12.76
N PHE A 245 -33.48 14.54 -13.15
CA PHE A 245 -33.49 13.42 -12.21
C PHE A 245 -32.54 13.60 -11.03
N ARG A 246 -31.30 14.05 -11.28
CA ARG A 246 -30.30 14.29 -10.21
C ARG A 246 -30.76 15.36 -9.20
N ARG A 247 -31.56 16.34 -9.62
CA ARG A 247 -32.10 17.37 -8.72
C ARG A 247 -33.24 16.85 -7.84
N PHE A 248 -33.98 15.84 -8.29
CA PHE A 248 -35.10 15.26 -7.55
C PHE A 248 -34.73 13.98 -6.77
N SER A 249 -33.53 13.44 -6.97
CA SER A 249 -33.04 12.27 -6.25
C SER A 249 -32.65 12.59 -4.81
N THR A 250 -33.13 11.80 -3.86
CA THR A 250 -32.57 11.75 -2.50
C THR A 250 -31.34 10.83 -2.43
N GLU A 251 -30.62 10.82 -1.29
CA GLU A 251 -29.45 9.93 -1.11
C GLU A 251 -29.77 8.42 -1.26
N ASN A 252 -31.04 8.05 -1.14
CA ASN A 252 -31.50 6.66 -1.27
C ASN A 252 -32.01 6.30 -2.66
N ASP A 253 -32.07 7.27 -3.58
CA ASP A 253 -32.58 7.09 -4.93
C ASP A 253 -31.42 6.98 -5.91
N ILE A 254 -31.43 5.93 -6.72
CA ILE A 254 -30.41 5.74 -7.76
C ILE A 254 -31.11 5.78 -9.11
N PHE A 255 -30.85 6.86 -9.85
CA PHE A 255 -31.24 7.01 -11.24
C PHE A 255 -30.14 6.47 -12.15
N CYS A 256 -30.50 5.76 -13.21
CA CYS A 256 -29.54 5.22 -14.14
C CYS A 256 -29.99 5.31 -15.59
N ARG A 257 -29.00 5.31 -16.49
CA ARG A 257 -29.22 5.15 -17.92
C ARG A 257 -29.25 3.67 -18.27
N TRP A 258 -30.43 3.17 -18.67
CA TRP A 258 -30.60 1.76 -18.99
C TRP A 258 -30.35 1.43 -20.46
N GLY A 259 -30.66 2.36 -21.36
CA GLY A 259 -30.49 2.18 -22.80
C GLY A 259 -30.56 3.48 -23.59
N GLY A 260 -30.74 3.37 -24.90
CA GLY A 260 -30.64 4.48 -25.84
C GLY A 260 -31.56 5.67 -25.56
N LYS A 261 -32.72 5.49 -24.90
CA LYS A 261 -33.64 6.57 -24.46
C LYS A 261 -34.32 6.30 -23.11
N SER A 262 -33.94 5.22 -22.44
CA SER A 262 -34.66 4.70 -21.27
C SER A 262 -33.82 4.87 -20.01
N PHE A 263 -34.47 5.26 -18.93
CA PHE A 263 -33.89 5.49 -17.60
C PHE A 263 -34.61 4.63 -16.57
N TYR A 264 -33.88 4.18 -15.55
CA TYR A 264 -34.47 3.40 -14.46
C TYR A 264 -34.18 4.14 -13.15
N VAL A 265 -35.07 3.96 -12.20
CA VAL A 265 -34.92 4.45 -10.83
C VAL A 265 -35.19 3.28 -9.91
N TYR A 266 -34.44 3.18 -8.82
CA TYR A 266 -34.92 2.41 -7.69
C TYR A 266 -34.76 3.20 -6.40
N TYR A 267 -35.71 3.00 -5.49
CA TYR A 267 -35.79 3.68 -4.21
C TYR A 267 -36.21 2.70 -3.11
N ARG A 268 -35.67 2.90 -1.91
CA ARG A 268 -36.08 2.16 -0.71
C ARG A 268 -37.28 2.85 -0.07
N LYS A 269 -38.39 2.12 0.07
CA LYS A 269 -39.50 2.53 0.94
C LYS A 269 -39.32 1.85 2.30
N GLN A 270 -39.38 2.64 3.38
CA GLN A 270 -39.72 2.06 4.67
C GLN A 270 -41.15 1.50 4.56
N LYS A 271 -41.32 0.26 5.00
CA LYS A 271 -42.64 -0.35 5.13
C LYS A 271 -43.42 0.50 6.14
N LEU A 272 -44.44 1.22 5.69
CA LEU A 272 -45.38 1.84 6.61
C LEU A 272 -46.01 0.68 7.39
N MET A 273 -45.65 0.51 8.66
CA MET A 273 -46.45 -0.33 9.55
C MET A 273 -47.79 0.39 9.71
N MET A 274 -48.76 0.04 8.89
CA MET A 274 -50.16 0.23 9.27
C MET A 274 -50.38 -0.62 10.52
N GLN A 275 -50.33 0.03 11.68
CA GLN A 275 -51.06 -0.44 12.85
C GLN A 275 -52.52 -0.52 12.43
N LEU A 276 -52.98 -1.72 12.10
CA LEU A 276 -54.39 -2.05 12.18
C LEU A 276 -54.72 -2.08 13.67
N CYS A 277 -55.31 -0.98 14.16
CA CYS A 277 -56.15 -1.00 15.36
C CYS A 277 -57.37 -1.88 15.12
#